data_AF-A0A7M1Q5A7-F1
#
_entry.id   AF-A0A7M1Q5A7-F1
#
_cell.length_a   1.000
_cell.length_b   1.000
_cell.length_c   1.000
_cell.angle_alpha   90.00
_cell.angle_beta   90.00
_cell.angle_gamma   90.00
#
_symmetry.space_group_name_H-M   'P 1'
#
loop_
_entity.id
_entity.type
_entity.pdbx_description
1 polymer ?
#
loop_
_entity_poly.entity_id
_entity_poly.type
_entity_poly.pdbx_seq_one_letter_code
_entity_poly.pdbx_strand_id
1 'polypeptide(L)'
;MGFPIGGHIHYSILPNSRMLRAFDNYLSLPLLMVEKPIPAMNRRKKYGRLGDFRVKSHGGFEYRTPASWLISEDIALGVITLGYIIAISYPILTKNFLDSTVARNAYYRCDKNYFRPIVKVLWDDLRECPAFSENYKYIRKIESMILNNQVWKESVDLRRYWRVNIPKHMCNKL
;
A
#
# COMPACT_ATOMS: atom_id res chain seq x y z
N MET A 1 -5.58 18.68 14.73
CA MET A 1 -5.99 18.03 13.46
C MET A 1 -5.75 16.54 13.56
N GLY A 2 -6.77 15.72 13.33
CA GLY A 2 -6.64 14.26 13.28
C GLY A 2 -6.06 13.83 11.93
N PHE A 3 -5.08 12.93 11.91
CA PHE A 3 -4.65 12.29 10.68
C PHE A 3 -5.69 11.23 10.29
N PRO A 4 -5.98 11.05 8.99
CA PRO A 4 -6.87 9.98 8.55
C PRO A 4 -6.36 8.63 9.04
N ILE A 5 -7.29 7.75 9.41
CA ILE A 5 -7.12 6.43 10.03
C ILE A 5 -6.25 5.43 9.23
N GLY A 6 -5.78 5.79 8.03
CA GLY A 6 -5.14 4.89 7.08
C GLY A 6 -6.16 4.17 6.18
N GLY A 7 -5.65 3.50 5.15
CA GLY A 7 -6.45 2.64 4.27
C GLY A 7 -6.40 1.20 4.76
N HIS A 8 -7.33 0.37 4.30
CA HIS A 8 -7.33 -1.04 4.61
C HIS A 8 -7.87 -1.85 3.42
N ILE A 9 -7.46 -3.11 3.33
CA ILE A 9 -7.92 -4.05 2.29
C ILE A 9 -8.56 -5.24 2.98
N HIS A 10 -9.76 -5.62 2.54
CA HIS A 10 -10.51 -6.75 3.07
C HIS A 10 -10.18 -8.01 2.29
N TYR A 11 -9.96 -9.10 3.01
CA TYR A 11 -9.75 -10.43 2.43
C TYR A 11 -10.69 -11.43 3.10
N SER A 12 -11.37 -12.24 2.29
CA SER A 12 -12.34 -13.27 2.77
C SER A 12 -11.69 -14.58 3.22
N ILE A 13 -10.40 -14.55 3.56
CA ILE A 13 -9.60 -15.70 4.02
C ILE A 13 -9.05 -15.40 5.41
N LEU A 14 -8.66 -16.40 6.20
CA LEU A 14 -8.07 -16.15 7.52
C LEU A 14 -6.62 -15.65 7.39
N PRO A 15 -6.21 -14.65 8.20
CA PRO A 15 -4.84 -14.19 8.21
C PRO A 15 -3.94 -15.22 8.88
N ASN A 16 -2.69 -15.27 8.45
CA ASN A 16 -1.62 -15.97 9.16
C ASN A 16 -0.34 -15.12 9.16
N SER A 17 0.62 -15.48 10.01
CA SER A 17 1.83 -14.67 10.19
C SER A 17 2.67 -14.56 8.91
N ARG A 18 2.69 -15.60 8.05
CA ARG A 18 3.41 -15.58 6.78
C ARG A 18 2.77 -14.60 5.80
N MET A 19 1.45 -14.60 5.70
CA MET A 19 0.69 -13.67 4.87
C MET A 19 0.88 -12.22 5.31
N LEU A 20 0.79 -11.94 6.61
CA LEU A 20 1.01 -10.59 7.13
C LEU A 20 2.43 -10.09 6.86
N ARG A 21 3.45 -10.95 7.02
CA ARG A 21 4.83 -10.63 6.62
C ARG A 21 4.95 -10.35 5.12
N ALA A 22 4.27 -11.12 4.28
CA ALA A 22 4.26 -10.88 2.84
C ALA A 22 3.61 -9.52 2.52
N PHE A 23 2.49 -9.16 3.14
CA PHE A 23 1.90 -7.84 2.94
C PHE A 23 2.80 -6.70 3.44
N ASP A 24 3.43 -6.84 4.59
CA ASP A 24 4.32 -5.80 5.11
C ASP A 24 5.52 -5.56 4.18
N ASN A 25 6.12 -6.63 3.64
CA ASN A 25 7.25 -6.49 2.74
C ASN A 25 6.82 -6.07 1.33
N TYR A 26 5.88 -6.78 0.72
CA TYR A 26 5.57 -6.64 -0.72
C TYR A 26 4.44 -5.64 -1.03
N LEU A 27 3.67 -5.21 -0.04
CA LEU A 27 2.66 -4.16 -0.21
C LEU A 27 3.07 -2.88 0.53
N SER A 28 3.34 -2.97 1.83
CA SER A 28 3.59 -1.76 2.64
C SER A 28 4.89 -1.05 2.24
N LEU A 29 5.99 -1.75 1.96
CA LEU A 29 7.23 -1.10 1.51
C LEU A 29 7.10 -0.42 0.14
N PRO A 30 6.51 -1.06 -0.90
CA PRO A 30 6.22 -0.34 -2.15
C PRO A 30 5.33 0.89 -1.95
N LEU A 31 4.29 0.80 -1.09
CA LEU A 31 3.43 1.95 -0.82
C LEU A 31 4.16 3.05 -0.04
N LEU A 32 5.05 2.70 0.89
CA LEU A 32 5.93 3.67 1.56
C LEU A 32 6.72 4.51 0.55
N MET A 33 7.17 3.91 -0.55
CA MET A 33 7.93 4.63 -1.59
C MET A 33 7.11 5.68 -2.33
N VAL A 34 5.79 5.51 -2.44
CA VAL A 34 4.89 6.47 -3.12
C VAL A 34 4.12 7.38 -2.17
N GLU A 35 4.10 7.10 -0.87
CA GLU A 35 3.48 7.97 0.15
C GLU A 35 4.25 9.29 0.34
N LYS A 36 3.58 10.36 0.79
CA LYS A 36 4.31 11.57 1.23
C LYS A 36 4.99 11.29 2.58
N PRO A 37 6.31 11.55 2.75
CA PRO A 37 7.03 11.15 3.95
C PRO A 37 6.46 11.71 5.26
N ILE A 38 6.20 13.01 5.33
CA ILE A 38 5.76 13.68 6.57
C ILE A 38 4.37 13.18 7.03
N PRO A 39 3.32 13.17 6.17
CA PRO A 39 2.03 12.56 6.53
C PRO A 39 2.16 11.10 6.94
N ALA A 40 2.96 10.31 6.22
CA ALA A 40 3.14 8.90 6.48
C ALA A 40 3.79 8.63 7.85
N MET A 41 4.86 9.35 8.19
CA MET A 41 5.50 9.28 9.52
C MET A 41 4.52 9.62 10.64
N ASN A 42 3.73 10.68 10.46
CA ASN A 42 2.78 11.12 11.49
C ASN A 42 1.63 10.13 11.69
N ARG A 43 1.09 9.57 10.59
CA ARG A 43 0.07 8.52 10.63
C ARG A 43 0.58 7.30 11.40
N ARG A 44 1.81 6.84 11.11
CA ARG A 44 2.47 5.68 11.74
C ARG A 44 2.66 5.78 13.25
N LYS A 45 2.53 6.98 13.85
CA LYS A 45 2.48 7.14 15.32
C LYS A 45 1.20 6.54 15.94
N LYS A 46 0.11 6.43 15.17
CA LYS A 46 -1.21 5.95 15.64
C LYS A 46 -1.77 4.78 14.84
N TYR A 47 -1.60 4.79 13.51
CA TYR A 47 -2.16 3.81 12.57
C TYR A 47 -1.11 3.37 11.56
N GLY A 48 -1.24 2.18 10.97
CA GLY A 48 -0.28 1.71 9.96
C GLY A 48 0.94 1.01 10.54
N ARG A 49 0.76 0.34 11.70
CA ARG A 49 1.78 -0.52 12.30
C ARG A 49 2.01 -1.74 11.42
N LEU A 50 3.25 -2.23 11.39
CA LEU A 50 3.56 -3.50 10.71
C LEU A 50 2.73 -4.63 11.34
N GLY A 51 2.17 -5.49 10.49
CA GLY A 51 1.30 -6.58 10.88
C GLY A 51 -0.04 -6.14 11.47
N ASP A 52 -0.48 -4.88 11.30
CA ASP A 52 -1.80 -4.45 11.78
C ASP A 52 -2.91 -5.11 10.93
N PHE A 53 -3.74 -5.89 11.61
CA PHE A 53 -4.90 -6.54 11.01
C PHE A 53 -6.09 -6.56 11.96
N ARG A 54 -7.28 -6.82 11.41
CA ARG A 54 -8.49 -7.03 12.21
C ARG A 54 -9.33 -8.15 11.62
N VAL A 55 -9.54 -9.22 12.39
CA VAL A 55 -10.47 -10.30 12.02
C VAL A 55 -11.90 -9.79 12.08
N LYS A 56 -12.74 -10.26 11.15
CA LYS A 56 -14.15 -9.87 11.05
C LYS A 56 -15.06 -11.01 11.49
N SER A 57 -16.16 -10.68 12.16
CA SER A 57 -17.14 -11.66 12.67
C SER A 57 -17.81 -12.46 11.57
N HIS A 58 -17.96 -11.88 10.37
CA HIS A 58 -18.50 -12.55 9.18
C HIS A 58 -17.43 -13.38 8.41
N GLY A 59 -16.27 -13.65 9.02
CA GLY A 59 -15.13 -14.30 8.37
C GLY A 59 -14.21 -13.32 7.66
N GLY A 60 -12.94 -13.73 7.47
CA GLY A 60 -11.91 -12.92 6.83
C GLY A 60 -11.23 -11.89 7.76
N PHE A 61 -10.46 -10.98 7.17
CA PHE A 61 -9.77 -9.90 7.89
C PHE A 61 -9.55 -8.64 7.05
N GLU A 62 -9.28 -7.55 7.76
CA GLU A 62 -8.77 -6.29 7.22
C GLU A 62 -7.25 -6.22 7.42
N TYR A 63 -6.47 -6.03 6.34
CA TYR A 63 -5.07 -5.58 6.44
C TYR A 63 -5.03 -4.06 6.54
N ARG A 64 -4.41 -3.50 7.58
CA ARG A 64 -4.60 -2.10 8.01
C ARG A 64 -3.33 -1.25 8.03
N THR A 65 -2.22 -1.79 7.52
CA THR A 65 -0.93 -1.08 7.44
C THR A 65 -0.90 0.10 6.44
N PRO A 66 -1.44 -0.01 5.20
CA PRO A 66 -1.29 1.01 4.16
C PRO A 66 -1.93 2.37 4.48
N ALA A 67 -1.46 3.46 3.87
CA ALA A 67 -2.22 4.73 3.87
C ALA A 67 -3.51 4.60 3.07
N SER A 68 -4.31 5.66 3.09
CA SER A 68 -5.43 5.76 2.15
C SER A 68 -4.89 5.69 0.72
N TRP A 69 -5.34 4.69 -0.02
CA TRP A 69 -4.90 4.39 -1.39
C TRP A 69 -5.95 4.79 -2.44
N LEU A 70 -7.04 5.44 -2.02
CA LEU A 70 -8.12 5.92 -2.90
C LEU A 70 -7.75 7.19 -3.69
N ILE A 71 -6.47 7.39 -4.02
CA ILE A 71 -5.98 8.65 -4.62
C ILE A 71 -6.60 8.91 -6.00
N SER A 72 -6.71 7.87 -6.80
CA SER A 72 -7.31 7.84 -8.14
C SER A 72 -7.68 6.40 -8.49
N GLU A 73 -8.52 6.22 -9.51
CA GLU A 73 -8.97 4.88 -9.94
C GLU A 73 -7.79 3.95 -10.28
N ASP A 74 -6.79 4.44 -11.01
CA ASP A 74 -5.62 3.65 -11.42
C ASP A 74 -4.72 3.25 -10.25
N ILE A 75 -4.52 4.15 -9.28
CA ILE A 75 -3.79 3.84 -8.05
C ILE A 75 -4.58 2.84 -7.21
N ALA A 76 -5.88 3.07 -7.03
CA ALA A 76 -6.72 2.21 -6.22
C ALA A 76 -6.78 0.78 -6.77
N LEU A 77 -7.00 0.66 -8.09
CA LEU A 77 -6.95 -0.62 -8.78
C LEU A 77 -5.58 -1.26 -8.66
N GLY A 78 -4.49 -0.50 -8.86
CA GLY A 78 -3.13 -1.01 -8.69
C GLY A 78 -2.85 -1.54 -7.28
N VAL A 79 -3.32 -0.87 -6.24
CA VAL A 79 -3.13 -1.31 -4.84
C VAL A 79 -3.91 -2.59 -4.55
N ILE A 80 -5.18 -2.66 -4.99
CA ILE A 80 -6.00 -3.87 -4.85
C ILE A 80 -5.38 -5.03 -5.62
N THR A 81 -4.96 -4.82 -6.87
CA THR A 81 -4.36 -5.86 -7.70
C THR A 81 -3.03 -6.34 -7.13
N LEU A 82 -2.18 -5.44 -6.65
CA LEU A 82 -0.94 -5.83 -5.96
C LEU A 82 -1.22 -6.64 -4.70
N GLY A 83 -2.20 -6.21 -3.90
CA GLY A 83 -2.67 -6.97 -2.73
C GLY A 83 -3.18 -8.37 -3.10
N TYR A 84 -3.93 -8.49 -4.19
CA TYR A 84 -4.40 -9.77 -4.73
C TYR A 84 -3.23 -10.70 -5.10
N ILE A 85 -2.27 -10.21 -5.91
CA ILE A 85 -1.08 -10.99 -6.31
C ILE A 85 -0.37 -11.52 -5.06
N ILE A 86 -0.13 -10.65 -4.07
CA ILE A 86 0.52 -11.06 -2.82
C ILE A 86 -0.32 -12.08 -2.06
N ALA A 87 -1.63 -11.90 -1.97
CA ALA A 87 -2.52 -12.81 -1.24
C ALA A 87 -2.54 -14.22 -1.83
N ILE A 88 -2.36 -14.39 -3.15
CA ILE A 88 -2.31 -15.71 -3.78
C ILE A 88 -0.88 -16.27 -3.87
N SER A 89 0.14 -15.42 -3.86
CA SER A 89 1.56 -15.81 -3.98
C SER A 89 2.33 -15.81 -2.64
N TYR A 90 1.72 -15.42 -1.51
CA TYR A 90 2.40 -15.39 -0.21
C TYR A 90 3.11 -16.70 0.21
N PRO A 91 2.71 -17.91 -0.23
CA PRO A 91 3.45 -19.14 0.10
C PRO A 91 4.80 -19.26 -0.61
N ILE A 92 5.12 -18.42 -1.60
CA ILE A 92 6.42 -18.38 -2.28
C ILE A 92 7.18 -17.06 -2.05
N LEU A 93 6.48 -15.99 -1.65
CA LEU A 93 7.08 -14.70 -1.28
C LEU A 93 7.72 -14.77 0.12
N THR A 94 8.99 -15.15 0.19
CA THR A 94 9.69 -15.45 1.46
C THR A 94 10.59 -14.33 1.99
N LYS A 95 10.85 -13.27 1.22
CA LYS A 95 11.78 -12.21 1.65
C LYS A 95 11.19 -11.41 2.82
N ASN A 96 12.01 -11.18 3.84
CA ASN A 96 11.62 -10.46 5.06
C ASN A 96 12.69 -9.43 5.45
N PHE A 97 12.64 -8.25 4.83
CA PHE A 97 13.57 -7.16 5.11
C PHE A 97 13.21 -6.34 6.35
N LEU A 98 12.05 -6.61 6.97
CA LEU A 98 11.55 -5.94 8.17
C LEU A 98 11.86 -6.68 9.47
N ASP A 99 12.75 -7.67 9.44
CA ASP A 99 13.07 -8.49 10.62
C ASP A 99 14.04 -7.83 11.61
N SER A 100 14.74 -6.78 11.18
CA SER A 100 15.68 -6.06 12.05
C SER A 100 15.06 -4.82 12.69
N THR A 101 15.52 -4.46 13.89
CA THR A 101 15.16 -3.20 14.54
C THR A 101 15.54 -1.99 13.70
N VAL A 102 16.67 -2.05 12.98
CA VAL A 102 17.12 -0.99 12.06
C VAL A 102 16.09 -0.77 10.94
N ALA A 103 15.65 -1.84 10.28
CA ALA A 103 14.66 -1.75 9.22
C ALA A 103 13.30 -1.26 9.74
N ARG A 104 12.84 -1.77 10.90
CA ARG A 104 11.58 -1.29 11.51
C ARG A 104 11.65 0.21 11.84
N ASN A 105 12.77 0.68 12.39
CA ASN A 105 12.98 2.10 12.66
C ASN A 105 12.99 2.93 11.37
N ALA A 106 13.66 2.46 10.32
CA ALA A 106 13.63 3.09 9.00
C ALA A 106 12.19 3.17 8.46
N TYR A 107 11.38 2.12 8.62
CA TYR A 107 9.99 2.10 8.17
C TYR A 107 9.14 3.17 8.89
N TYR A 108 9.25 3.25 10.21
CA TYR A 108 8.50 4.23 11.00
C TYR A 108 8.97 5.67 10.77
N ARG A 109 10.23 5.87 10.38
CA ARG A 109 10.79 7.17 9.95
C ARG A 109 10.58 7.47 8.46
N CYS A 110 9.88 6.59 7.73
CA CYS A 110 9.67 6.70 6.29
C CYS A 110 10.98 6.92 5.50
N ASP A 111 12.07 6.26 5.90
CA ASP A 111 13.37 6.37 5.25
C ASP A 111 13.38 5.68 3.88
N LYS A 112 13.00 6.43 2.85
CA LYS A 112 12.93 5.94 1.47
C LYS A 112 14.31 5.57 0.91
N ASN A 113 15.38 6.19 1.40
CA ASN A 113 16.72 5.89 0.91
C ASN A 113 17.16 4.50 1.36
N TYR A 114 16.87 4.14 2.61
CA TYR A 114 17.09 2.80 3.14
C TYR A 114 16.35 1.73 2.33
N PHE A 115 15.08 1.97 1.98
CA PHE A 115 14.26 0.96 1.30
C PHE A 115 14.36 0.96 -0.23
N ARG A 116 14.93 1.99 -0.86
CA ARG A 116 15.03 2.04 -2.33
C ARG A 116 15.68 0.78 -2.95
N PRO A 117 16.87 0.31 -2.49
CA PRO A 117 17.44 -0.93 -3.02
C PRO A 117 16.60 -2.17 -2.66
N ILE A 118 15.99 -2.20 -1.47
CA ILE A 118 15.17 -3.32 -0.99
C ILE A 118 13.90 -3.49 -1.84
N VAL A 119 13.19 -2.40 -2.12
CA VAL A 119 11.95 -2.42 -2.89
C VAL A 119 12.21 -2.88 -4.31
N LYS A 120 13.37 -2.57 -4.90
CA LYS A 120 13.76 -3.13 -6.20
C LYS A 120 13.83 -4.66 -6.16
N VAL A 121 14.51 -5.23 -5.15
CA VAL A 121 14.60 -6.69 -4.96
C VAL A 121 13.23 -7.33 -4.75
N LEU A 122 12.36 -6.70 -3.96
CA LEU A 122 11.00 -7.18 -3.72
C LEU A 122 10.13 -7.13 -4.99
N TRP A 123 10.33 -6.10 -5.82
CA TRP A 123 9.60 -5.94 -7.07
C TRP A 123 10.05 -6.95 -8.13
N ASP A 124 11.37 -7.21 -8.23
CA ASP A 124 11.90 -8.26 -9.09
C ASP A 124 11.38 -9.65 -8.67
N ASP A 125 11.27 -9.91 -7.36
CA ASP A 125 10.68 -11.15 -6.86
C ASP A 125 9.18 -11.30 -7.15
N LEU A 126 8.44 -10.20 -7.17
CA LEU A 126 7.04 -10.20 -7.60
C LEU A 126 6.90 -10.56 -9.08
N ARG A 127 7.87 -10.17 -9.94
CA ARG A 127 7.84 -10.48 -11.38
C ARG A 127 7.90 -11.97 -11.69
N GLU A 128 8.49 -12.76 -10.80
CA GLU A 128 8.55 -14.22 -10.90
C GLU A 128 7.21 -14.90 -10.55
N CYS A 129 6.24 -14.18 -9.98
CA CYS A 129 4.93 -14.72 -9.69
C CYS A 129 4.09 -14.80 -10.98
N PRO A 130 3.44 -15.95 -11.31
CA PRO A 130 2.63 -16.07 -12.52
C PRO A 130 1.58 -14.97 -12.69
N ALA A 131 0.86 -14.67 -11.59
CA ALA A 131 -0.18 -13.64 -11.56
C ALA A 131 0.33 -12.22 -11.80
N PHE A 132 1.63 -11.95 -11.66
CA PHE A 132 2.18 -10.63 -11.91
C PHE A 132 2.06 -10.25 -13.39
N SER A 133 2.47 -11.14 -14.28
CA SER A 133 2.48 -10.89 -15.72
C SER A 133 1.08 -10.59 -16.27
N GLU A 134 0.10 -11.42 -15.87
CA GLU A 134 -1.31 -11.30 -16.25
C GLU A 134 -1.94 -9.97 -15.80
N ASN A 135 -1.48 -9.45 -14.67
CA ASN A 135 -2.05 -8.28 -14.02
C ASN A 135 -1.18 -7.01 -14.13
N TYR A 136 -0.05 -7.09 -14.85
CA TYR A 136 0.95 -6.02 -14.90
C TYR A 136 0.37 -4.66 -15.33
N LYS A 137 -0.58 -4.67 -16.29
CA LYS A 137 -1.23 -3.46 -16.78
C LYS A 137 -1.93 -2.64 -15.69
N TYR A 138 -2.34 -3.27 -14.58
CA TYR A 138 -2.99 -2.60 -13.45
C TYR A 138 -2.00 -2.08 -12.41
N ILE A 139 -0.85 -2.75 -12.24
CA ILE A 139 0.16 -2.38 -11.22
C ILE A 139 1.31 -1.52 -11.77
N ARG A 140 1.46 -1.41 -13.10
CA ARG A 140 2.53 -0.63 -13.78
C ARG A 140 2.63 0.82 -13.30
N LYS A 141 1.52 1.42 -12.87
CA LYS A 141 1.51 2.79 -12.34
C LYS A 141 2.28 2.91 -11.04
N ILE A 142 2.10 1.94 -10.13
CA ILE A 142 2.82 1.89 -8.85
C ILE A 142 4.31 1.71 -9.12
N GLU A 143 4.69 0.75 -9.97
CA GLU A 143 6.09 0.54 -10.37
C GLU A 143 6.71 1.82 -10.94
N SER A 144 6.04 2.46 -11.89
CA SER A 144 6.50 3.70 -12.51
C SER A 144 6.71 4.80 -11.48
N MET A 145 5.82 4.94 -10.50
CA MET A 145 5.98 5.93 -9.44
C MET A 145 7.19 5.63 -8.54
N ILE A 146 7.41 4.36 -8.19
CA ILE A 146 8.56 3.93 -7.40
C ILE A 146 9.87 4.26 -8.15
N LEU A 147 9.97 3.85 -9.41
CA LEU A 147 11.17 4.05 -10.24
C LEU A 147 11.48 5.53 -10.47
N ASN A 148 10.45 6.36 -10.65
CA ASN A 148 10.60 7.80 -10.90
C ASN A 148 10.62 8.65 -9.61
N ASN A 149 10.68 8.04 -8.41
CA ASN A 149 10.60 8.73 -7.12
C ASN A 149 9.37 9.65 -6.99
N GLN A 150 8.25 9.28 -7.61
CA GLN A 150 7.01 10.05 -7.57
C GLN A 150 6.22 9.69 -6.31
N VAL A 151 5.63 10.72 -5.70
CA VAL A 151 4.72 10.56 -4.56
C VAL A 151 3.29 10.88 -4.95
N TRP A 152 2.34 10.14 -4.38
CA TRP A 152 0.92 10.38 -4.60
C TRP A 152 0.43 11.62 -3.83
N LYS A 153 -0.67 12.22 -4.30
CA LYS A 153 -1.25 13.42 -3.70
C LYS A 153 -2.46 13.03 -2.84
N GLU A 154 -2.24 12.89 -1.53
CA GLU A 154 -3.27 12.47 -0.56
C GLU A 154 -4.37 13.52 -0.31
N SER A 155 -4.11 14.79 -0.61
CA SER A 155 -4.99 15.93 -0.32
C SER A 155 -5.87 16.33 -1.50
N VAL A 156 -6.25 15.38 -2.36
CA VAL A 156 -7.04 15.66 -3.56
C VAL A 156 -8.53 15.45 -3.32
N ASP A 157 -9.36 16.24 -4.01
CA ASP A 157 -10.79 15.97 -4.07
C ASP A 157 -11.02 14.68 -4.87
N LEU A 158 -11.45 13.64 -4.15
CA LEU A 158 -11.72 12.32 -4.71
C LEU A 158 -12.69 12.40 -5.90
N ARG A 159 -13.71 13.26 -5.85
CA ARG A 159 -14.73 13.34 -6.91
C ARG A 159 -14.09 13.67 -8.26
N ARG A 160 -13.12 14.58 -8.27
CA ARG A 160 -12.41 15.02 -9.48
C ARG A 160 -11.55 13.89 -10.06
N TYR A 161 -10.82 13.18 -9.20
CA TYR A 161 -9.90 12.11 -9.63
C TYR A 161 -10.60 10.78 -9.95
N TRP A 162 -11.80 10.58 -9.41
CA TRP A 162 -12.66 9.44 -9.66
C TRP A 162 -13.73 9.72 -10.73
N ARG A 163 -13.65 10.86 -11.42
CA ARG A 163 -14.56 11.28 -12.51
C ARG A 163 -16.04 11.25 -12.09
N VAL A 164 -16.31 11.48 -10.81
CA VAL A 164 -17.68 11.60 -10.29
C VAL A 164 -18.23 12.94 -10.76
N ASN A 165 -19.39 12.92 -11.39
CA ASN A 165 -20.01 14.13 -11.92
C ASN A 165 -20.44 15.04 -10.77
N ILE A 166 -19.82 16.22 -10.62
CA ILE A 166 -20.14 17.18 -9.57
C ILE A 166 -21.15 18.18 -10.13
N PRO A 167 -22.37 18.29 -9.56
CA PRO A 167 -23.33 19.31 -9.98
C PRO A 167 -22.73 20.73 -9.88
N LYS A 168 -22.91 21.55 -10.93
CA LYS A 168 -22.29 22.88 -11.06
C LYS A 168 -22.50 23.81 -9.85
N HIS A 169 -23.61 23.68 -9.13
CA HIS A 169 -23.93 24.51 -7.97
C HIS A 169 -23.06 24.23 -6.72
N MET A 170 -22.32 23.11 -6.70
CA MET A 170 -21.39 22.78 -5.60
C MET A 170 -19.93 23.17 -5.88
N CYS A 171 -19.60 23.71 -7.07
CA CYS A 171 -18.23 24.12 -7.40
C CYS A 171 -17.78 25.43 -6.73
N ASN A 172 -18.69 26.29 -6.25
CA ASN A 172 -18.37 27.63 -5.74
C ASN A 172 -18.18 27.71 -4.21
N LYS A 173 -17.97 26.58 -3.52
CA LYS A 173 -17.79 26.54 -2.05
C LYS A 173 -16.53 25.80 -1.59
N LEU A 174 -15.51 25.67 -2.44
CA LEU A 174 -14.22 25.03 -2.11
C LEU A 174 -13.05 25.97 -2.39
#